data_AF-A0A655C9Q1-F1
#
_entry.id   AF-A0A655C9Q1-F1
#
_cell.length_a   1.000
_cell.length_b   1.000
_cell.length_c   1.000
_cell.angle_alpha   90.00
_cell.angle_beta   90.00
_cell.angle_gamma   90.00
#
_symmetry.space_group_name_H-M   'P 1'
#
loop_
_entity.id
_entity.type
_entity.pdbx_description
1 polymer ?
#
loop_
_entity_poly.entity_id
_entity_poly.type
_entity_poly.pdbx_seq_one_letter_code
_entity_poly.pdbx_strand_id
1 'polypeptide(L)'
;MSTLSVPELAKWLPGIKEAKEGNITLFELYPEQHQTEHDTNRRLRSGFYWRFYFAFTAPGDVRSPDFFNRLFMLAGDPDRQCELSELLLGELEEAGLSSLTWFEHIISRLTMEMLSRATPAQCLGLLRFIFINGTKISRYYRQRGGLMRLESVGLTDLADRLFQLTLKADTREGIDCLSRALQDQQAFSWAMTYLRHLLWQNGLVGTRPIPPNERILGDDDLRHLRQQAAAWLENPDHQEAILANGELNDLVYAWREISTTESVAAWLTSVTDKDDVFLKVLLLLRYDGIRTNIGRYQGLKLSTLAEFFGGEEYIRKRLDNIEAKGQLTELTSKVRKAIELDSPDIPR
;
A
#
# COMPACT_ATOMS: atom_id res chain seq x y z
N MET A 1 -15.42 43.27 21.89
CA MET A 1 -15.09 42.14 21.01
C MET A 1 -16.32 41.26 20.93
N SER A 2 -16.92 41.13 19.75
CA SER A 2 -18.10 40.27 19.57
C SER A 2 -17.65 38.82 19.64
N THR A 3 -18.24 38.03 20.54
CA THR A 3 -18.06 36.57 20.56
C THR A 3 -18.71 36.02 19.30
N LEU A 4 -17.90 35.55 18.35
CA LEU A 4 -18.41 34.83 17.19
C LEU A 4 -19.25 33.65 17.66
N SER A 5 -20.48 33.57 17.18
CA SER A 5 -21.33 32.41 17.45
C SER A 5 -20.71 31.17 16.79
N VAL A 6 -20.94 29.99 17.35
CA VAL A 6 -20.37 28.74 16.80
C VAL A 6 -20.78 28.49 15.32
N PRO A 7 -22.00 28.86 14.86
CA PRO A 7 -22.36 28.82 13.44
C PRO A 7 -21.55 29.78 12.55
N GLU A 8 -21.13 30.93 13.09
CA GLU A 8 -20.24 31.84 12.36
C GLU A 8 -18.82 31.28 12.29
N LEU A 9 -18.33 30.66 13.37
CA LEU A 9 -17.06 29.92 13.38
C LEU A 9 -17.05 28.78 12.37
N ALA A 10 -18.17 28.09 12.19
CA ALA A 10 -18.32 27.02 11.20
C ALA A 10 -18.06 27.49 9.75
N LYS A 11 -18.17 28.78 9.44
CA LYS A 11 -17.85 29.33 8.12
C LYS A 11 -16.34 29.43 7.87
N TRP A 12 -15.55 29.50 8.93
CA TRP A 12 -14.11 29.76 8.86
C TRP A 12 -13.24 28.56 9.22
N LEU A 13 -13.77 27.61 10.02
CA LEU A 13 -13.02 26.45 10.52
C LEU A 13 -13.60 25.12 10.01
N PRO A 14 -12.76 24.15 9.60
CA PRO A 14 -13.22 22.83 9.18
C PRO A 14 -13.67 21.99 10.39
N GLY A 15 -14.51 20.98 10.14
CA GLY A 15 -14.95 20.02 11.16
C GLY A 15 -16.03 20.51 12.14
N ILE A 16 -16.58 21.71 11.93
CA ILE A 16 -17.75 22.20 12.67
C ILE A 16 -18.99 22.05 11.77
N LYS A 17 -19.97 21.24 12.20
CA LYS A 17 -21.29 21.15 11.57
C LYS A 17 -22.37 21.48 12.59
N GLU A 18 -23.38 22.20 12.11
CA GLU A 18 -24.62 22.39 12.83
C GLU A 18 -25.63 21.36 12.30
N ALA A 19 -26.07 20.45 13.16
CA ALA A 19 -27.15 19.52 12.84
C ALA A 19 -28.50 20.24 12.91
N LYS A 20 -29.53 19.66 12.27
CA LYS A 20 -30.91 20.10 12.51
C LYS A 20 -31.21 19.93 14.01
N GLU A 21 -31.87 20.94 14.60
CA GLU A 21 -32.19 21.06 16.04
C GLU A 21 -31.14 21.75 16.94
N GLY A 22 -30.10 22.38 16.37
CA GLY A 22 -29.17 23.23 17.14
C GLY A 22 -28.08 22.46 17.91
N ASN A 23 -27.98 21.15 17.67
CA ASN A 23 -26.84 20.36 18.13
C ASN A 23 -25.63 20.63 17.22
N ILE A 24 -24.54 21.08 17.82
CA ILE A 24 -23.28 21.35 17.13
C ILE A 24 -22.36 20.14 17.28
N THR A 25 -21.91 19.61 16.15
CA THR A 25 -20.85 18.59 16.11
C THR A 25 -19.52 19.27 15.78
N LEU A 26 -18.53 19.06 16.63
CA LEU A 26 -17.16 19.55 16.45
C LEU A 26 -16.23 18.39 16.05
N PHE A 27 -15.17 18.71 15.31
CA PHE A 27 -14.12 17.79 14.85
C PHE A 27 -14.62 16.64 13.96
N GLU A 28 -15.69 16.85 13.18
CA GLU A 28 -16.06 15.89 12.14
C GLU A 28 -15.02 15.84 11.01
N LEU A 29 -14.79 14.64 10.48
CA LEU A 29 -14.06 14.44 9.24
C LEU A 29 -14.77 15.21 8.12
N TYR A 30 -14.09 16.23 7.60
CA TYR A 30 -14.65 17.12 6.61
C TYR A 30 -14.59 16.45 5.22
N PRO A 31 -15.70 16.25 4.51
CA PRO A 31 -15.72 15.54 3.23
C PRO A 31 -14.77 16.18 2.21
N GLU A 32 -13.99 15.36 1.49
CA GLU A 32 -12.98 15.84 0.53
C GLU A 32 -13.55 16.84 -0.50
N GLN A 33 -14.77 16.61 -0.97
CA GLN A 33 -15.47 17.48 -1.93
C GLN A 33 -15.65 18.93 -1.45
N HIS A 34 -15.72 19.17 -0.13
CA HIS A 34 -15.85 20.52 0.43
C HIS A 34 -14.51 21.14 0.82
N GLN A 35 -13.43 20.35 0.93
CA GLN A 35 -12.08 20.89 1.14
C GLN A 35 -11.58 21.63 -0.11
N THR A 36 -11.99 21.15 -1.28
CA THR A 36 -11.59 21.63 -2.62
C THR A 36 -11.84 23.14 -2.80
N GLU A 37 -13.05 23.62 -2.53
CA GLU A 37 -13.42 25.04 -2.71
C GLU A 37 -12.60 25.99 -1.82
N HIS A 38 -12.27 25.54 -0.60
CA HIS A 38 -11.51 26.32 0.36
C HIS A 38 -10.01 26.34 0.02
N ASP A 39 -9.47 25.24 -0.50
CA ASP A 39 -8.11 25.14 -1.02
C ASP A 39 -7.90 26.04 -2.23
N THR A 40 -8.82 26.06 -3.21
CA THR A 40 -8.72 26.93 -4.38
C THR A 40 -8.70 28.41 -3.99
N ASN A 41 -9.59 28.81 -3.06
CA ASN A 41 -9.72 30.19 -2.62
C ASN A 41 -8.69 30.61 -1.55
N ARG A 42 -7.73 29.74 -1.25
CA ARG A 42 -6.70 29.94 -0.23
C ARG A 42 -7.27 30.37 1.12
N ARG A 43 -8.43 29.88 1.57
CA ARG A 43 -9.08 30.37 2.80
C ARG A 43 -8.50 29.71 4.05
N LEU A 44 -8.75 30.30 5.23
CA LEU A 44 -8.43 29.70 6.55
C LEU A 44 -9.03 28.30 6.77
N ARG A 45 -10.09 27.96 6.04
CA ARG A 45 -10.74 26.64 6.08
C ARG A 45 -10.10 25.61 5.15
N SER A 46 -9.14 26.04 4.33
CA SER A 46 -8.34 25.17 3.46
C SER A 46 -7.57 24.17 4.31
N GLY A 47 -7.40 22.93 3.83
CA GLY A 47 -6.46 21.98 4.43
C GLY A 47 -5.00 22.39 4.25
N PHE A 48 -4.70 23.21 3.23
CA PHE A 48 -3.37 23.66 2.83
C PHE A 48 -3.01 25.08 3.29
N TYR A 49 -3.86 26.06 2.97
CA TYR A 49 -3.53 27.47 3.12
C TYR A 49 -3.66 28.00 4.54
N TRP A 50 -4.44 27.32 5.42
CA TRP A 50 -4.64 27.76 6.80
C TRP A 50 -3.34 27.95 7.57
N ARG A 51 -2.33 27.10 7.31
CA ARG A 51 -1.01 27.13 7.95
C ARG A 51 -0.23 28.39 7.56
N PHE A 52 -0.43 28.91 6.33
CA PHE A 52 0.23 30.13 5.87
C PHE A 52 -0.35 31.40 6.50
N TYR A 53 -1.58 31.35 7.03
CA TYR A 53 -2.18 32.48 7.73
C TYR A 53 -1.61 32.72 9.13
N PHE A 54 -1.10 31.67 9.77
CA PHE A 54 -0.57 31.72 11.13
C PHE A 54 0.94 31.49 11.21
N ALA A 55 1.60 31.25 10.07
CA ALA A 55 3.03 31.06 10.04
C ALA A 55 3.74 32.42 9.89
N PHE A 56 4.56 32.76 10.89
CA PHE A 56 5.45 33.93 10.87
C PHE A 56 6.67 33.73 9.93
N THR A 57 6.82 32.54 9.37
CA THR A 57 7.79 32.12 8.34
C THR A 57 7.09 31.21 7.33
N ALA A 58 7.61 31.04 6.10
CA ALA A 58 7.01 30.09 5.15
C ALA A 58 6.98 28.69 5.77
N PRO A 59 5.85 27.96 5.72
CA PRO A 59 5.76 26.64 6.34
C PRO A 59 6.80 25.70 5.70
N GLY A 60 7.73 25.23 6.52
CA GLY A 60 8.89 24.44 6.10
C GLY A 60 8.56 23.03 5.61
N ASP A 61 7.27 22.63 5.64
CA ASP A 61 6.78 21.29 5.32
C ASP A 61 6.00 21.25 3.98
N VAL A 62 6.16 22.25 3.10
CA VAL A 62 5.44 22.32 1.83
C VAL A 62 6.39 22.45 0.63
N ARG A 63 6.31 21.52 -0.32
CA ARG A 63 7.04 21.59 -1.59
C ARG A 63 6.49 22.70 -2.49
N SER A 64 7.38 23.38 -3.20
CA SER A 64 7.01 24.50 -4.08
C SER A 64 6.16 24.03 -5.28
N PRO A 65 5.37 24.91 -5.91
CA PRO A 65 4.69 24.59 -7.17
C PRO A 65 5.64 24.08 -8.26
N ASP A 66 6.88 24.58 -8.30
CA ASP A 66 7.90 24.15 -9.27
C ASP A 66 8.31 22.70 -9.09
N PHE A 67 8.29 22.18 -7.85
CA PHE A 67 8.50 20.75 -7.61
C PHE A 67 7.43 19.92 -8.32
N PHE A 68 6.16 20.30 -8.19
CA PHE A 68 5.06 19.57 -8.84
C PHE A 68 5.07 19.74 -10.37
N ASN A 69 5.45 20.92 -10.88
CA ASN A 69 5.66 21.11 -12.32
C ASN A 69 6.76 20.16 -12.84
N ARG A 70 7.87 20.03 -12.12
CA ARG A 70 8.95 19.08 -12.45
C ARG A 70 8.45 17.64 -12.35
N LEU A 71 7.74 17.28 -11.29
CA LEU A 71 7.17 15.95 -11.09
C LEU A 71 6.30 15.54 -12.28
N PHE A 72 5.35 16.38 -12.68
CA PHE A 72 4.47 16.09 -13.80
C PHE A 72 5.20 16.13 -15.15
N MET A 73 6.21 16.98 -15.31
CA MET A 73 7.04 16.98 -16.53
C MET A 73 7.80 15.65 -16.68
N LEU A 74 8.41 15.14 -15.61
CA LEU A 74 9.07 13.82 -15.62
C LEU A 74 8.08 12.68 -15.82
N ALA A 75 6.92 12.72 -15.17
CA ALA A 75 5.90 11.68 -15.32
C ALA A 75 5.26 11.64 -16.71
N GLY A 76 5.30 12.74 -17.46
CA GLY A 76 4.78 12.78 -18.84
C GLY A 76 5.70 12.13 -19.86
N ASP A 77 6.95 11.82 -19.50
CA ASP A 77 7.99 11.33 -20.41
C ASP A 77 8.46 9.92 -19.99
N PRO A 78 8.11 8.87 -20.75
CA PRO A 78 8.50 7.48 -20.44
C PRO A 78 10.01 7.27 -20.31
N ASP A 79 10.82 8.04 -21.04
CA ASP A 79 12.29 7.91 -21.02
C ASP A 79 12.90 8.46 -19.72
N ARG A 80 12.11 9.24 -18.96
CA ARG A 80 12.53 9.88 -17.70
C ARG A 80 11.98 9.19 -16.46
N GLN A 81 11.49 7.95 -16.60
CA GLN A 81 10.96 7.15 -15.51
C GLN A 81 11.98 6.92 -14.37
N CYS A 82 13.27 6.78 -14.72
CA CYS A 82 14.35 6.69 -13.74
C CYS A 82 14.50 7.99 -12.94
N GLU A 83 14.55 9.14 -13.61
CA GLU A 83 14.62 10.46 -12.95
C GLU A 83 13.40 10.73 -12.06
N LEU A 84 12.21 10.34 -12.50
CA LEU A 84 10.98 10.40 -11.68
C LEU A 84 11.13 9.55 -10.41
N SER A 85 11.66 8.34 -10.56
CA SER A 85 11.85 7.42 -9.44
C SER A 85 12.89 7.95 -8.45
N GLU A 86 14.01 8.48 -8.93
CA GLU A 86 15.03 9.13 -8.10
C GLU A 86 14.48 10.35 -7.37
N LEU A 87 13.72 11.21 -8.07
CA LEU A 87 13.10 12.38 -7.48
C LEU A 87 12.20 11.98 -6.30
N LEU A 88 11.25 11.07 -6.51
CA LEU A 88 10.27 10.72 -5.46
C LEU A 88 10.86 9.85 -4.35
N LEU A 89 11.82 8.97 -4.65
CA LEU A 89 12.48 8.17 -3.61
C LEU A 89 13.43 9.01 -2.74
N GLY A 90 14.01 10.09 -3.29
CA GLY A 90 14.79 11.06 -2.52
C GLY A 90 13.94 11.82 -1.50
N GLU A 91 12.61 11.81 -1.63
CA GLU A 91 11.68 12.47 -0.73
C GLU A 91 11.25 11.57 0.44
N LEU A 92 11.79 10.35 0.54
CA LEU A 92 11.52 9.44 1.66
C LEU A 92 12.19 9.91 2.97
N GLU A 93 13.13 10.85 2.92
CA GLU A 93 13.76 11.41 4.12
C GLU A 93 12.79 12.25 4.97
N GLU A 94 13.09 12.39 6.27
CA GLU A 94 12.22 13.09 7.22
C GLU A 94 12.12 14.59 6.85
N ALA A 95 10.89 15.11 6.80
CA ALA A 95 10.66 16.54 6.74
C ALA A 95 10.91 17.09 8.14
N GLY A 96 12.09 17.65 8.40
CA GLY A 96 12.70 17.88 9.73
C GLY A 96 11.88 18.59 10.83
N LEU A 97 10.64 19.00 10.59
CA LEU A 97 9.71 19.56 11.58
C LEU A 97 8.47 18.67 11.85
N SER A 98 8.27 17.60 11.07
CA SER A 98 7.14 16.67 11.19
C SER A 98 7.61 15.22 11.30
N SER A 99 6.80 14.35 11.91
CA SER A 99 7.08 12.90 11.90
C SER A 99 6.88 12.27 10.51
N LEU A 100 6.29 13.02 9.57
CA LEU A 100 6.06 12.59 8.19
C LEU A 100 7.28 12.85 7.31
N THR A 101 7.45 12.03 6.28
CA THR A 101 8.41 12.28 5.21
C THR A 101 7.89 13.34 4.25
N TRP A 102 8.79 13.89 3.43
CA TRP A 102 8.35 14.70 2.30
C TRP A 102 7.47 13.93 1.31
N PHE A 103 7.73 12.64 1.13
CA PHE A 103 6.93 11.76 0.28
C PHE A 103 5.47 11.70 0.74
N GLU A 104 5.21 11.51 2.04
CA GLU A 104 3.85 11.51 2.59
C GLU A 104 3.14 12.85 2.31
N HIS A 105 3.85 13.96 2.49
CA HIS A 105 3.33 15.29 2.14
C HIS A 105 3.01 15.39 0.64
N ILE A 106 3.89 14.93 -0.24
CA ILE A 106 3.68 14.96 -1.69
C ILE A 106 2.44 14.13 -2.08
N ILE A 107 2.33 12.90 -1.60
CA ILE A 107 1.22 12.00 -1.95
C ILE A 107 -0.11 12.57 -1.47
N SER A 108 -0.16 13.15 -0.27
CA SER A 108 -1.37 13.82 0.25
C SER A 108 -1.82 15.00 -0.60
N ARG A 109 -0.92 15.61 -1.38
CA ARG A 109 -1.21 16.74 -2.28
C ARG A 109 -1.65 16.30 -3.68
N LEU A 110 -1.39 15.06 -4.08
CA LEU A 110 -1.88 14.49 -5.34
C LEU A 110 -3.37 14.11 -5.23
N THR A 111 -4.19 15.12 -4.93
CA THR A 111 -5.65 15.01 -4.84
C THR A 111 -6.26 14.87 -6.22
N MET A 112 -7.53 14.45 -6.29
CA MET A 112 -8.25 14.35 -7.55
C MET A 112 -8.30 15.69 -8.31
N GLU A 113 -8.39 16.83 -7.61
CA GLU A 113 -8.37 18.15 -8.24
C GLU A 113 -7.04 18.42 -8.94
N MET A 114 -5.91 18.17 -8.26
CA MET A 114 -4.59 18.40 -8.83
C MET A 114 -4.33 17.46 -10.02
N LEU A 115 -4.66 16.18 -9.85
CA LEU A 115 -4.46 15.16 -10.88
C LEU A 115 -5.38 15.35 -12.08
N SER A 116 -6.59 15.91 -11.91
CA SER A 116 -7.50 16.18 -13.04
C SER A 116 -6.97 17.21 -14.04
N ARG A 117 -5.94 17.98 -13.67
CA ARG A 117 -5.24 18.93 -14.55
C ARG A 117 -4.03 18.32 -15.25
N ALA A 118 -3.60 17.13 -14.84
CA ALA A 118 -2.51 16.41 -15.46
C ALA A 118 -2.98 15.74 -16.76
N THR A 119 -2.06 15.52 -17.69
CA THR A 119 -2.35 14.77 -18.91
C THR A 119 -2.48 13.27 -18.62
N PRO A 120 -3.14 12.49 -19.49
CA PRO A 120 -3.21 11.04 -19.35
C PRO A 120 -1.82 10.39 -19.26
N ALA A 121 -0.87 10.84 -20.09
CA ALA A 121 0.52 10.39 -20.05
C ALA A 121 1.19 10.63 -18.69
N GLN A 122 0.96 11.79 -18.08
CA GLN A 122 1.47 12.11 -16.74
C GLN A 122 0.88 11.21 -15.67
N CYS A 123 -0.43 10.96 -15.72
CA CYS A 123 -1.09 10.04 -14.79
C CYS A 123 -0.53 8.62 -14.95
N LEU A 124 -0.29 8.20 -16.19
CA LEU A 124 0.28 6.90 -16.52
C LEU A 124 1.72 6.74 -16.03
N GLY A 125 2.57 7.77 -16.15
CA GLY A 125 3.94 7.72 -15.61
C GLY A 125 3.98 7.68 -14.09
N LEU A 126 3.11 8.42 -13.41
CA LEU A 126 2.94 8.31 -11.95
C LEU A 126 2.46 6.91 -11.55
N LEU A 127 1.51 6.34 -12.28
CA LEU A 127 1.02 4.98 -12.02
C LEU A 127 2.14 3.93 -12.21
N ARG A 128 2.94 4.05 -13.29
CA ARG A 128 4.15 3.23 -13.49
C ARG A 128 5.14 3.38 -12.34
N PHE A 129 5.34 4.60 -11.83
CA PHE A 129 6.23 4.82 -10.70
C PHE A 129 5.78 4.02 -9.47
N ILE A 130 4.48 4.03 -9.17
CA ILE A 130 3.92 3.26 -8.05
C ILE A 130 4.11 1.76 -8.28
N PHE A 131 3.84 1.24 -9.49
CA PHE A 131 4.04 -0.19 -9.76
C PHE A 131 5.51 -0.61 -9.57
N ILE A 132 6.46 0.18 -10.07
CA ILE A 132 7.90 -0.13 -10.01
C ILE A 132 8.45 0.00 -8.59
N ASN A 133 8.03 1.02 -7.83
CA ASN A 133 8.66 1.39 -6.57
C ASN A 133 7.80 1.12 -5.33
N GLY A 134 6.53 0.74 -5.50
CA GLY A 134 5.56 0.59 -4.42
C GLY A 134 6.01 -0.40 -3.35
N THR A 135 6.52 -1.57 -3.74
CA THR A 135 7.09 -2.56 -2.81
C THR A 135 8.26 -1.98 -2.00
N LYS A 136 9.16 -1.24 -2.65
CA LYS A 136 10.31 -0.60 -1.98
C LYS A 136 9.84 0.45 -0.97
N ILE A 137 8.82 1.23 -1.33
CA ILE A 137 8.24 2.27 -0.47
C ILE A 137 7.52 1.64 0.73
N SER A 138 6.66 0.65 0.50
CA SER A 138 5.98 -0.09 1.58
C SER A 138 6.97 -0.69 2.58
N ARG A 139 8.06 -1.28 2.08
CA ARG A 139 9.14 -1.84 2.91
C ARG A 139 9.84 -0.77 3.75
N TYR A 140 10.13 0.39 3.15
CA TYR A 140 10.74 1.52 3.86
C TYR A 140 9.90 1.95 5.08
N TYR A 141 8.60 2.18 4.88
CA TYR A 141 7.71 2.60 5.98
C TYR A 141 7.48 1.50 7.03
N ARG A 142 7.46 0.24 6.61
CA ARG A 142 7.39 -0.90 7.54
C ARG A 142 8.59 -0.92 8.49
N GLN A 143 9.80 -0.68 7.97
CA GLN A 143 11.04 -0.65 8.75
C GLN A 143 11.16 0.59 9.65
N ARG A 144 10.64 1.76 9.23
CA ARG A 144 10.77 3.04 9.95
C ARG A 144 9.99 3.11 11.28
N GLY A 145 9.11 2.17 11.59
CA GLY A 145 8.58 2.06 12.96
C GLY A 145 7.43 3.02 13.35
N GLY A 146 7.04 3.97 12.50
CA GLY A 146 6.06 5.02 12.85
C GLY A 146 4.63 4.52 13.07
N LEU A 147 3.91 5.03 14.09
CA LEU A 147 2.57 4.58 14.53
C LEU A 147 1.46 4.50 13.45
N MET A 148 1.68 5.06 12.27
CA MET A 148 0.70 5.09 11.17
C MET A 148 0.95 3.94 10.18
N ARG A 149 -0.15 3.28 9.81
CA ARG A 149 -0.26 1.93 9.27
C ARG A 149 0.40 1.71 7.90
N LEU A 150 0.58 0.43 7.57
CA LEU A 150 0.87 -0.05 6.21
C LEU A 150 -0.25 0.32 5.18
N GLU A 151 -1.43 0.73 5.68
CA GLU A 151 -2.52 1.35 4.92
C GLU A 151 -2.30 2.86 4.65
N SER A 152 -1.29 3.50 5.28
CA SER A 152 -1.25 4.96 5.52
C SER A 152 -0.37 5.81 4.60
N VAL A 153 0.34 5.22 3.64
CA VAL A 153 1.08 6.03 2.64
C VAL A 153 0.12 6.55 1.54
N GLY A 154 -1.10 6.00 1.45
CA GLY A 154 -2.09 6.41 0.45
C GLY A 154 -1.72 6.00 -0.98
N LEU A 155 -0.79 5.05 -1.16
CA LEU A 155 -0.36 4.59 -2.48
C LEU A 155 -1.47 3.88 -3.25
N THR A 156 -2.24 3.01 -2.58
CA THR A 156 -3.39 2.34 -3.19
C THR A 156 -4.44 3.37 -3.60
N ASP A 157 -4.80 4.31 -2.72
CA ASP A 157 -5.77 5.38 -3.04
C ASP A 157 -5.26 6.29 -4.17
N LEU A 158 -3.96 6.59 -4.20
CA LEU A 158 -3.36 7.36 -5.28
C LEU A 158 -3.41 6.57 -6.59
N ALA A 159 -3.10 5.28 -6.57
CA ALA A 159 -3.22 4.43 -7.74
C ALA A 159 -4.67 4.38 -8.23
N ASP A 160 -5.65 4.21 -7.34
CA ASP A 160 -7.08 4.25 -7.67
C ASP A 160 -7.45 5.58 -8.38
N ARG A 161 -7.03 6.72 -7.83
CA ARG A 161 -7.26 8.06 -8.45
C ARG A 161 -6.60 8.18 -9.83
N LEU A 162 -5.33 7.78 -9.94
CA LEU A 162 -4.59 7.84 -11.21
C LEU A 162 -5.23 6.92 -12.26
N PHE A 163 -5.64 5.72 -11.85
CA PHE A 163 -6.29 4.74 -12.72
C PHE A 163 -7.66 5.24 -13.19
N GLN A 164 -8.46 5.85 -12.31
CA GLN A 164 -9.72 6.49 -12.72
C GLN A 164 -9.51 7.58 -13.78
N LEU A 165 -8.42 8.34 -13.69
CA LEU A 165 -8.11 9.40 -14.64
C LEU A 165 -7.61 8.86 -15.98
N THR A 166 -6.79 7.81 -15.99
CA THR A 166 -6.36 7.16 -17.24
C THR A 166 -7.55 6.53 -17.96
N LEU A 167 -8.44 5.84 -17.23
CA LEU A 167 -9.62 5.20 -17.80
C LEU A 167 -10.63 6.19 -18.41
N LYS A 168 -10.75 7.41 -17.86
CA LYS A 168 -11.59 8.48 -18.42
C LYS A 168 -11.07 9.01 -19.77
N ALA A 169 -9.76 8.92 -20.01
CA ALA A 169 -9.13 9.41 -21.23
C ALA A 169 -9.05 8.32 -22.31
N ASP A 170 -8.54 7.13 -21.93
CA ASP A 170 -8.54 5.92 -22.74
C ASP A 170 -8.45 4.71 -21.80
N THR A 171 -9.49 3.88 -21.82
CA THR A 171 -9.59 2.67 -20.98
C THR A 171 -8.43 1.71 -21.20
N ARG A 172 -7.86 1.63 -22.42
CA ARG A 172 -6.86 0.60 -22.75
C ARG A 172 -5.50 0.89 -22.16
N GLU A 173 -5.02 2.14 -22.18
CA GLU A 173 -3.65 2.44 -21.74
C GLU A 173 -3.41 2.14 -20.25
N GLY A 174 -4.41 2.40 -19.40
CA GLY A 174 -4.36 2.10 -17.97
C GLY A 174 -4.33 0.59 -17.70
N ILE A 175 -5.19 -0.17 -18.38
CA ILE A 175 -5.25 -1.63 -18.30
C ILE A 175 -3.95 -2.25 -18.82
N ASP A 176 -3.45 -1.79 -19.97
CA ASP A 176 -2.19 -2.25 -20.56
C ASP A 176 -1.00 -1.96 -19.62
N CYS A 177 -1.05 -0.84 -18.88
CA CYS A 177 -0.04 -0.52 -17.90
C CYS A 177 -0.01 -1.51 -16.74
N LEU A 178 -1.18 -1.86 -16.19
CA LEU A 178 -1.26 -2.88 -15.15
C LEU A 178 -0.88 -4.27 -15.69
N SER A 179 -1.35 -4.63 -16.90
CA SER A 179 -1.01 -5.89 -17.55
C SER A 179 0.50 -6.05 -17.73
N ARG A 180 1.21 -5.00 -18.18
CA ARG A 180 2.67 -4.98 -18.27
C ARG A 180 3.33 -5.09 -16.90
N ALA A 181 2.84 -4.36 -15.90
CA ALA A 181 3.39 -4.41 -14.54
C ALA A 181 3.24 -5.79 -13.89
N LEU A 182 2.15 -6.53 -14.15
CA LEU A 182 1.93 -7.89 -13.67
C LEU A 182 2.92 -8.91 -14.24
N GLN A 183 3.58 -8.59 -15.36
CA GLN A 183 4.52 -9.48 -16.06
C GLN A 183 5.98 -9.06 -15.86
N ASP A 184 6.22 -7.92 -15.23
CA ASP A 184 7.54 -7.33 -15.05
C ASP A 184 8.15 -7.73 -13.69
N GLN A 185 9.38 -8.25 -13.69
CA GLN A 185 10.04 -8.76 -12.49
C GLN A 185 10.31 -7.69 -11.41
N GLN A 186 10.34 -6.41 -11.77
CA GLN A 186 10.53 -5.34 -10.80
C GLN A 186 9.19 -4.86 -10.23
N ALA A 187 8.16 -4.78 -11.07
CA ALA A 187 6.86 -4.20 -10.73
C ALA A 187 5.81 -5.20 -10.21
N PHE A 188 5.98 -6.50 -10.52
CA PHE A 188 4.92 -7.50 -10.28
C PHE A 188 4.45 -7.54 -8.83
N SER A 189 5.37 -7.42 -7.87
CA SER A 189 5.04 -7.58 -6.44
C SER A 189 3.94 -6.62 -5.97
N TRP A 190 4.09 -5.33 -6.30
CA TRP A 190 3.08 -4.34 -5.94
C TRP A 190 1.87 -4.44 -6.86
N ALA A 191 2.07 -4.72 -8.16
CA ALA A 191 0.98 -4.90 -9.12
C ALA A 191 0.03 -6.06 -8.75
N MET A 192 0.56 -7.19 -8.25
CA MET A 192 -0.24 -8.32 -7.77
C MET A 192 -1.05 -7.95 -6.53
N THR A 193 -0.45 -7.19 -5.61
CA THR A 193 -1.14 -6.68 -4.41
C THR A 193 -2.25 -5.69 -4.79
N TYR A 194 -2.00 -4.85 -5.78
CA TYR A 194 -3.01 -3.93 -6.31
C TYR A 194 -4.11 -4.66 -7.09
N LEU A 195 -3.79 -5.67 -7.90
CA LEU A 195 -4.79 -6.51 -8.56
C LEU A 195 -5.68 -7.21 -7.52
N ARG A 196 -5.09 -7.75 -6.45
CA ARG A 196 -5.83 -8.31 -5.32
C ARG A 196 -6.80 -7.28 -4.74
N HIS A 197 -6.37 -6.04 -4.50
CA HIS A 197 -7.25 -4.95 -4.05
C HIS A 197 -8.45 -4.75 -4.97
N LEU A 198 -8.23 -4.70 -6.29
CA LEU A 198 -9.32 -4.57 -7.28
C LEU A 198 -10.26 -5.78 -7.31
N LEU A 199 -9.74 -7.00 -7.13
CA LEU A 199 -10.57 -8.21 -7.06
C LEU A 199 -11.50 -8.20 -5.84
N TRP A 200 -11.03 -7.71 -4.69
CA TRP A 200 -11.84 -7.51 -3.49
C TRP A 200 -12.89 -6.41 -3.68
N GLN A 201 -12.48 -5.29 -4.29
CA GLN A 201 -13.34 -4.17 -4.62
C GLN A 201 -14.57 -4.63 -5.42
N ASN A 202 -14.36 -5.51 -6.40
CA ASN A 202 -15.43 -6.04 -7.25
C ASN A 202 -16.19 -7.23 -6.65
N GLY A 203 -15.73 -7.79 -5.51
CA GLY A 203 -16.29 -9.00 -4.91
C GLY A 203 -16.03 -10.27 -5.72
N LEU A 204 -15.04 -10.25 -6.61
CA LEU A 204 -14.55 -11.46 -7.28
C LEU A 204 -13.76 -12.34 -6.31
N VAL A 205 -13.29 -11.76 -5.21
CA VAL A 205 -12.73 -12.41 -4.04
C VAL A 205 -13.32 -11.73 -2.79
N GLY A 206 -13.50 -12.50 -1.71
CA GLY A 206 -14.03 -11.98 -0.45
C GLY A 206 -15.55 -11.79 -0.45
N THR A 207 -16.07 -11.11 0.58
CA THR A 207 -17.52 -11.04 0.87
C THR A 207 -18.09 -9.63 0.95
N ARG A 208 -17.30 -8.61 0.62
CA ARG A 208 -17.68 -7.19 0.77
C ARG A 208 -17.30 -6.36 -0.46
N PRO A 209 -18.00 -6.55 -1.59
CA PRO A 209 -17.82 -5.69 -2.76
C PRO A 209 -18.26 -4.25 -2.46
N ILE A 210 -17.65 -3.30 -3.16
CA ILE A 210 -18.13 -1.91 -3.15
C ILE A 210 -19.16 -1.68 -4.26
N PRO A 211 -19.93 -0.56 -4.20
CA PRO A 211 -20.92 -0.22 -5.21
C PRO A 211 -20.34 -0.14 -6.64
N PRO A 212 -21.05 -0.60 -7.68
CA PRO A 212 -20.55 -0.62 -9.06
C PRO A 212 -20.04 0.73 -9.60
N ASN A 213 -20.61 1.85 -9.14
CA ASN A 213 -20.23 3.20 -9.54
C ASN A 213 -18.91 3.69 -8.93
N GLU A 214 -18.37 2.98 -7.93
CA GLU A 214 -17.11 3.31 -7.25
C GLU A 214 -15.97 2.37 -7.67
N ARG A 215 -16.27 1.31 -8.44
CA ARG A 215 -15.28 0.34 -8.94
C ARG A 215 -14.34 0.99 -9.95
N ILE A 216 -13.06 0.65 -9.86
CA ILE A 216 -12.06 1.14 -10.82
C ILE A 216 -12.20 0.42 -12.16
N LEU A 217 -12.34 -0.91 -12.14
CA LEU A 217 -12.40 -1.75 -13.33
C LEU A 217 -13.66 -2.61 -13.37
N GLY A 218 -14.07 -2.97 -14.58
CA GLY A 218 -15.14 -3.95 -14.80
C GLY A 218 -14.66 -5.37 -14.51
N ASP A 219 -15.63 -6.26 -14.25
CA ASP A 219 -15.31 -7.65 -13.91
C ASP A 219 -14.60 -8.39 -15.05
N ASP A 220 -14.90 -8.08 -16.31
CA ASP A 220 -14.30 -8.74 -17.47
C ASP A 220 -12.81 -8.41 -17.62
N ASP A 221 -12.44 -7.14 -17.47
CA ASP A 221 -11.04 -6.70 -17.47
C ASP A 221 -10.26 -7.34 -16.32
N LEU A 222 -10.88 -7.39 -15.13
CA LEU A 222 -10.25 -8.02 -13.96
C LEU A 222 -10.09 -9.52 -14.12
N ARG A 223 -11.04 -10.23 -14.73
CA ARG A 223 -10.89 -11.66 -15.05
C ARG A 223 -9.74 -11.88 -16.01
N HIS A 224 -9.57 -11.02 -17.03
CA HIS A 224 -8.46 -11.10 -17.96
C HIS A 224 -7.11 -10.87 -17.27
N LEU A 225 -6.98 -9.80 -16.50
CA LEU A 225 -5.77 -9.48 -15.73
C LEU A 225 -5.44 -10.59 -14.72
N ARG A 226 -6.46 -11.14 -14.05
CA ARG A 226 -6.31 -12.27 -13.13
C ARG A 226 -5.76 -13.52 -13.82
N GLN A 227 -6.24 -13.85 -15.02
CA GLN A 227 -5.73 -14.98 -15.80
C GLN A 227 -4.27 -14.78 -16.21
N GLN A 228 -3.93 -13.57 -16.67
CA GLN A 228 -2.54 -13.22 -17.03
C GLN A 228 -1.60 -13.33 -15.81
N ALA A 229 -2.03 -12.77 -14.67
CA ALA A 229 -1.28 -12.82 -13.43
C ALA A 229 -1.07 -14.26 -12.93
N ALA A 230 -2.12 -15.09 -12.96
CA ALA A 230 -2.04 -16.50 -12.58
C ALA A 230 -1.05 -17.26 -13.48
N ALA A 231 -1.13 -17.07 -14.80
CA ALA A 231 -0.22 -17.72 -15.75
C ALA A 231 1.25 -17.32 -15.51
N TRP A 232 1.51 -16.05 -15.16
CA TRP A 232 2.86 -15.59 -14.82
C TRP A 232 3.35 -16.23 -13.52
N LEU A 233 2.53 -16.26 -12.46
CA LEU A 233 2.89 -16.85 -11.16
C LEU A 233 3.16 -18.35 -11.24
N GLU A 234 2.44 -19.04 -12.13
CA GLU A 234 2.56 -20.49 -12.32
C GLU A 234 3.67 -20.89 -13.30
N ASN A 235 4.32 -19.93 -13.96
CA ASN A 235 5.42 -20.19 -14.88
C ASN A 235 6.70 -20.61 -14.11
N PRO A 236 7.29 -21.79 -14.37
CA PRO A 236 8.54 -22.24 -13.75
C PRO A 236 9.70 -21.25 -13.90
N ASP A 237 9.75 -20.47 -14.99
CA ASP A 237 10.83 -19.52 -15.27
C ASP A 237 10.85 -18.32 -14.30
N HIS A 238 9.79 -18.11 -13.52
CA HIS A 238 9.63 -16.95 -12.64
C HIS A 238 9.78 -17.30 -11.15
N GLN A 239 9.97 -18.58 -10.82
CA GLN A 239 9.95 -19.06 -9.44
C GLN A 239 11.12 -18.53 -8.60
N GLU A 240 12.28 -18.32 -9.21
CA GLU A 240 13.43 -17.70 -8.53
C GLU A 240 13.15 -16.22 -8.19
N ALA A 241 12.53 -15.47 -9.11
CA ALA A 241 12.15 -14.08 -8.88
C ALA A 241 11.08 -13.95 -7.78
N ILE A 242 10.11 -14.88 -7.76
CA ILE A 242 9.09 -14.96 -6.71
C ILE A 242 9.75 -15.25 -5.35
N LEU A 243 10.65 -16.23 -5.27
CA LEU A 243 11.33 -16.59 -4.03
C LEU A 243 12.28 -15.51 -3.51
N ALA A 244 12.96 -14.80 -4.41
CA ALA A 244 13.86 -13.70 -4.09
C ALA A 244 13.12 -12.43 -3.64
N ASN A 245 11.79 -12.40 -3.73
CA ASN A 245 10.99 -11.26 -3.33
C ASN A 245 11.02 -11.06 -1.80
N GLY A 246 11.48 -9.88 -1.37
CA GLY A 246 11.54 -9.51 0.05
C GLY A 246 10.19 -9.36 0.74
N GLU A 247 9.09 -9.31 -0.01
CA GLU A 247 7.71 -9.16 0.46
C GLU A 247 6.88 -10.42 0.17
N LEU A 248 7.48 -11.60 0.34
CA LEU A 248 6.87 -12.88 -0.01
C LEU A 248 5.52 -13.13 0.72
N ASN A 249 5.36 -12.67 1.96
CA ASN A 249 4.10 -12.80 2.70
C ASN A 249 2.93 -12.18 1.92
N ASP A 250 3.03 -10.89 1.57
CA ASP A 250 1.97 -10.18 0.85
C ASP A 250 1.70 -10.82 -0.52
N LEU A 251 2.77 -11.21 -1.22
CA LEU A 251 2.67 -11.86 -2.52
C LEU A 251 1.96 -13.21 -2.46
N VAL A 252 2.25 -14.04 -1.45
CA VAL A 252 1.62 -15.38 -1.30
C VAL A 252 0.12 -15.26 -1.05
N TYR A 253 -0.32 -14.30 -0.24
CA TYR A 253 -1.75 -14.07 -0.04
C TYR A 253 -2.44 -13.48 -1.27
N ALA A 254 -1.76 -12.60 -2.03
CA ALA A 254 -2.26 -12.14 -3.31
C ALA A 254 -2.37 -13.30 -4.31
N TRP A 255 -1.35 -14.14 -4.42
CA TRP A 255 -1.33 -15.29 -5.32
C TRP A 255 -2.46 -16.26 -4.99
N ARG A 256 -2.67 -16.62 -3.72
CA ARG A 256 -3.78 -17.50 -3.31
C ARG A 256 -5.14 -17.04 -3.86
N GLU A 257 -5.36 -15.73 -3.88
CA GLU A 257 -6.63 -15.12 -4.29
C GLU A 257 -6.72 -14.86 -5.80
N ILE A 258 -5.58 -14.67 -6.46
CA ILE A 258 -5.46 -14.56 -7.92
C ILE A 258 -5.61 -15.94 -8.59
N SER A 259 -4.94 -16.95 -8.06
CA SER A 259 -5.04 -18.34 -8.50
C SER A 259 -5.83 -19.14 -7.46
N THR A 260 -5.17 -20.05 -6.74
CA THR A 260 -5.77 -20.95 -5.75
C THR A 260 -4.80 -21.23 -4.60
N THR A 261 -5.34 -21.69 -3.47
CA THR A 261 -4.53 -22.16 -2.33
C THR A 261 -3.67 -23.36 -2.73
N GLU A 262 -4.21 -24.26 -3.56
CA GLU A 262 -3.56 -25.47 -4.01
C GLU A 262 -2.34 -25.16 -4.89
N SER A 263 -2.43 -24.18 -5.81
CA SER A 263 -1.29 -23.73 -6.62
C SER A 263 -0.15 -23.21 -5.76
N VAL A 264 -0.47 -22.38 -4.76
CA VAL A 264 0.51 -21.82 -3.82
C VAL A 264 1.14 -22.92 -2.96
N ALA A 265 0.33 -23.85 -2.44
CA ALA A 265 0.81 -24.97 -1.63
C ALA A 265 1.75 -25.90 -2.43
N ALA A 266 1.39 -26.20 -3.68
CA ALA A 266 2.22 -27.01 -4.58
C ALA A 266 3.56 -26.33 -4.87
N TRP A 267 3.55 -25.01 -5.11
CA TRP A 267 4.76 -24.23 -5.30
C TRP A 267 5.63 -24.20 -4.03
N LEU A 268 5.07 -23.86 -2.87
CA LEU A 268 5.82 -23.82 -1.62
C LEU A 268 6.46 -25.18 -1.31
N THR A 269 5.74 -26.26 -1.56
CA THR A 269 6.27 -27.63 -1.39
C THR A 269 7.46 -27.89 -2.34
N SER A 270 7.39 -27.45 -3.60
CA SER A 270 8.45 -27.69 -4.58
C SER A 270 9.74 -26.91 -4.27
N VAL A 271 9.64 -25.70 -3.71
CA VAL A 271 10.81 -24.86 -3.41
C VAL A 271 11.39 -25.11 -2.01
N THR A 272 10.63 -25.72 -1.09
CA THR A 272 11.04 -25.93 0.31
C THR A 272 11.48 -27.36 0.62
N ASP A 273 11.96 -28.13 -0.36
CA ASP A 273 12.48 -29.49 -0.10
C ASP A 273 13.70 -29.48 0.85
N LYS A 274 14.58 -28.49 0.73
CA LYS A 274 15.75 -28.34 1.61
C LYS A 274 15.40 -27.62 2.91
N ASP A 275 15.95 -28.11 4.02
CA ASP A 275 15.67 -27.59 5.37
C ASP A 275 16.06 -26.11 5.54
N ASP A 276 17.16 -25.65 4.93
CA ASP A 276 17.56 -24.24 5.01
C ASP A 276 16.63 -23.31 4.21
N VAL A 277 16.16 -23.75 3.05
CA VAL A 277 15.19 -23.00 2.23
C VAL A 277 13.83 -22.97 2.92
N PHE A 278 13.38 -24.09 3.48
CA PHE A 278 12.16 -24.15 4.28
C PHE A 278 12.18 -23.12 5.42
N LEU A 279 13.25 -23.08 6.22
CA LEU A 279 13.37 -22.11 7.31
C LEU A 279 13.40 -20.65 6.81
N LYS A 280 14.13 -20.36 5.73
CA LYS A 280 14.18 -19.01 5.13
C LYS A 280 12.80 -18.58 4.64
N VAL A 281 12.06 -19.46 3.96
CA VAL A 281 10.69 -19.20 3.50
C VAL A 281 9.76 -18.92 4.67
N LEU A 282 9.80 -19.72 5.75
CA LEU A 282 9.01 -19.42 6.95
C LEU A 282 9.30 -18.02 7.52
N LEU A 283 10.57 -17.60 7.53
CA LEU A 283 10.94 -16.27 8.01
C LEU A 283 10.46 -15.14 7.07
N LEU A 284 10.38 -15.39 5.76
CA LEU A 284 9.81 -14.45 4.78
C LEU A 284 8.28 -14.38 4.86
N LEU A 285 7.62 -15.42 5.39
CA LEU A 285 6.17 -15.47 5.60
C LEU A 285 5.73 -14.92 6.96
N ARG A 286 6.62 -14.28 7.73
CA ARG A 286 6.23 -13.61 8.97
C ARG A 286 5.33 -12.40 8.68
N TYR A 287 4.39 -12.15 9.58
CA TYR A 287 3.56 -10.95 9.55
C TYR A 287 4.07 -9.93 10.56
N ASP A 288 3.84 -8.65 10.31
CA ASP A 288 4.13 -7.59 11.28
C ASP A 288 2.97 -7.40 12.24
N GLY A 289 3.25 -7.49 13.54
CA GLY A 289 2.29 -7.26 14.62
C GLY A 289 2.72 -6.12 15.53
N ILE A 290 1.77 -5.59 16.30
CA ILE A 290 2.02 -4.62 17.37
C ILE A 290 1.40 -5.17 18.65
N ARG A 291 2.16 -5.12 19.74
CA ARG A 291 1.71 -5.44 21.10
C ARG A 291 2.12 -4.32 22.04
N THR A 292 1.32 -4.12 23.08
CA THR A 292 1.49 -3.01 24.03
C THR A 292 2.80 -3.13 24.83
N ASN A 293 3.21 -4.36 25.16
CA ASN A 293 4.37 -4.65 26.03
C ASN A 293 5.72 -4.77 25.29
N ILE A 294 5.72 -5.24 24.05
CA ILE A 294 6.93 -5.47 23.25
C ILE A 294 7.04 -4.55 22.03
N GLY A 295 6.01 -3.75 21.76
CA GLY A 295 5.94 -2.92 20.56
C GLY A 295 5.75 -3.75 19.29
N ARG A 296 6.44 -3.35 18.23
CA ARG A 296 6.42 -4.06 16.94
C ARG A 296 7.15 -5.39 17.02
N TYR A 297 6.59 -6.42 16.41
CA TYR A 297 7.21 -7.73 16.31
C TYR A 297 6.88 -8.39 14.98
N GLN A 298 7.66 -9.41 14.61
CA GLN A 298 7.39 -10.25 13.44
C GLN A 298 6.99 -11.63 13.90
N GLY A 299 5.70 -11.93 13.78
CA GLY A 299 5.09 -13.19 14.22
C GLY A 299 4.95 -14.19 13.08
N LEU A 300 4.83 -15.47 13.42
CA LEU A 300 4.54 -16.54 12.48
C LEU A 300 3.31 -17.31 12.94
N LYS A 301 2.19 -17.13 12.23
CA LYS A 301 0.92 -17.77 12.57
C LYS A 301 0.77 -19.11 11.86
N LEU A 302 1.13 -20.20 12.57
CA LEU A 302 1.12 -21.55 12.01
C LEU A 302 -0.24 -21.96 11.46
N SER A 303 -1.34 -21.56 12.10
CA SER A 303 -2.69 -21.90 11.63
C SER A 303 -2.98 -21.38 10.22
N THR A 304 -2.37 -20.26 9.83
CA THR A 304 -2.56 -19.69 8.50
C THR A 304 -1.63 -20.37 7.48
N LEU A 305 -0.42 -20.72 7.91
CA LEU A 305 0.54 -21.45 7.06
C LEU A 305 0.18 -22.93 6.88
N ALA A 306 -0.62 -23.49 7.79
CA ALA A 306 -1.12 -24.85 7.73
C ALA A 306 -1.84 -25.13 6.40
N GLU A 307 -2.55 -24.14 5.86
CA GLU A 307 -3.24 -24.22 4.56
C GLU A 307 -2.27 -24.51 3.41
N PHE A 308 -1.00 -24.10 3.52
CA PHE A 308 -0.01 -24.24 2.45
C PHE A 308 0.95 -25.42 2.63
N PHE A 309 1.24 -25.82 3.86
CA PHE A 309 2.26 -26.83 4.18
C PHE A 309 1.69 -28.17 4.65
N GLY A 310 0.37 -28.40 4.52
CA GLY A 310 -0.25 -29.68 4.90
C GLY A 310 -0.52 -29.83 6.39
N GLY A 311 -0.69 -28.71 7.10
CA GLY A 311 -1.08 -28.68 8.53
C GLY A 311 -0.01 -28.15 9.47
N GLU A 312 -0.46 -27.63 10.63
CA GLU A 312 0.46 -27.15 11.68
C GLU A 312 1.41 -28.24 12.19
N GLU A 313 0.89 -29.46 12.34
CA GLU A 313 1.64 -30.60 12.87
C GLU A 313 2.81 -30.97 11.96
N TYR A 314 2.61 -30.90 10.64
CA TYR A 314 3.69 -31.12 9.68
C TYR A 314 4.83 -30.11 9.87
N ILE A 315 4.49 -28.82 9.99
CA ILE A 315 5.48 -27.75 10.21
C ILE A 315 6.24 -28.00 11.51
N ARG A 316 5.55 -28.29 12.61
CA ARG A 316 6.16 -28.54 13.92
C ARG A 316 7.10 -29.74 13.89
N LYS A 317 6.64 -30.88 13.38
CA LYS A 317 7.44 -32.10 13.27
C LYS A 317 8.67 -31.90 12.39
N ARG A 318 8.55 -31.12 11.31
CA ARG A 318 9.69 -30.79 10.46
C ARG A 318 10.72 -29.93 11.19
N LEU A 319 10.29 -28.94 11.97
CA LEU A 319 11.17 -28.13 12.81
C LEU A 319 11.89 -28.98 13.88
N ASP A 320 11.16 -29.87 14.58
CA ASP A 320 11.74 -30.77 15.59
C ASP A 320 12.84 -31.67 14.97
N ASN A 321 12.58 -32.21 13.77
CA ASN A 321 13.55 -33.04 13.05
C ASN A 321 14.81 -32.26 12.66
N ILE A 322 14.68 -30.98 12.27
CA ILE A 322 15.83 -30.12 11.94
C ILE A 322 16.65 -29.84 13.20
N GLU A 323 15.99 -29.53 14.32
CA GLU A 323 16.66 -29.31 15.61
C GLU A 323 17.41 -30.55 16.09
N ALA A 324 16.79 -31.73 15.97
CA ALA A 324 17.41 -33.00 16.35
C ALA A 324 18.68 -33.32 15.55
N LYS A 325 18.78 -32.86 14.29
CA LYS A 325 20.00 -32.98 13.48
C LYS A 325 21.14 -32.05 13.95
N GLY A 326 20.85 -31.07 14.81
CA GLY A 326 21.82 -30.09 15.30
C GLY A 326 22.33 -29.10 14.24
N GLN A 327 21.65 -28.99 13.09
CA GLN A 327 22.02 -28.09 11.99
C GLN A 327 21.12 -26.86 11.98
N LEU A 328 21.58 -25.77 11.36
CA LEU A 328 20.79 -24.53 11.12
C LEU A 328 20.21 -23.90 12.40
N THR A 329 20.87 -24.09 13.54
CA THR A 329 20.39 -23.70 14.89
C THR A 329 19.94 -22.24 14.99
N GLU A 330 20.64 -21.32 14.34
CA GLU A 330 20.28 -19.90 14.33
C GLU A 330 18.95 -19.64 13.58
N LEU A 331 18.78 -20.23 12.39
CA LEU A 331 17.56 -20.07 11.59
C LEU A 331 16.36 -20.69 12.31
N THR A 332 16.55 -21.88 12.88
CA THR A 332 15.48 -22.57 13.59
C THR A 332 15.07 -21.81 14.85
N SER A 333 16.03 -21.27 15.61
CA SER A 333 15.76 -20.40 16.76
C SER A 333 14.94 -19.16 16.37
N LYS A 334 15.28 -18.51 15.25
CA LYS A 334 14.52 -17.37 14.72
C LYS A 334 13.08 -17.74 14.37
N VAL A 335 12.86 -18.91 13.75
CA VAL A 335 11.52 -19.40 13.41
C VAL A 335 10.71 -19.69 14.68
N ARG A 336 11.28 -20.41 15.65
CA ARG A 336 10.63 -20.70 16.94
C ARG A 336 10.21 -19.43 17.66
N LYS A 337 11.11 -18.45 17.77
CA LYS A 337 10.82 -17.16 18.37
C LYS A 337 9.65 -16.45 17.67
N ALA A 338 9.59 -16.50 16.33
CA ALA A 338 8.48 -15.90 15.59
C ALA A 338 7.14 -16.60 15.88
N ILE A 339 7.14 -17.93 16.06
CA ILE A 339 5.95 -18.70 16.45
C ILE A 339 5.52 -18.34 17.88
N GLU A 340 6.45 -18.25 18.82
CA GLU A 340 6.18 -17.87 20.21
C GLU A 340 5.55 -16.48 20.31
N LEU A 341 6.04 -15.54 19.50
CA LEU A 341 5.51 -14.18 19.43
C LEU A 341 4.07 -14.11 18.90
N ASP A 342 3.54 -15.15 18.27
CA ASP A 342 2.12 -15.24 17.87
C ASP A 342 1.23 -15.84 18.98
N SER A 343 1.82 -16.45 20.01
CA SER A 343 1.07 -17.20 21.03
C SER A 343 0.00 -16.35 21.72
N PRO A 344 -1.22 -16.88 21.92
CA PRO A 344 -2.32 -16.19 22.60
C PRO A 344 -2.06 -15.96 24.09
N ASP A 345 -1.11 -16.69 24.69
CA ASP A 345 -0.78 -16.61 26.12
C ASP A 345 0.05 -15.37 26.49
N ILE A 346 0.47 -14.58 25.51
CA ILE A 346 1.19 -13.33 25.72
C ILE A 346 0.16 -12.18 25.61
N PRO A 347 0.03 -11.32 26.65
CA PRO A 347 -0.92 -10.21 26.64
C PRO A 347 -0.74 -9.31 25.41
N ARG A 348 -1.87 -8.91 24.80
CA ARG A 348 -1.89 -8.01 23.63
C ARG A 348 -1.58 -6.56 23.99
#